data_AF-A0A7C3NUN2-F1
#
_entry.id   AF-A0A7C3NUN2-F1
#
_cell.length_a   1.000
_cell.length_b   1.000
_cell.length_c   1.000
_cell.angle_alpha   90.00
_cell.angle_beta   90.00
_cell.angle_gamma   90.00
#
_symmetry.space_group_name_H-M   'P 1'
#
loop_
_entity.id
_entity.type
_entity.pdbx_description
1 polymer ?
#
loop_
_entity_poly.entity_id
_entity_poly.type
_entity_poly.pdbx_seq_one_letter_code
_entity_poly.pdbx_strand_id
1 'polypeptide(L)'
;LWFGWFGFNPGSTMAADPGAIGRIAVATNTAAAAAAISASITAWVLLGKPDLGMILNGALAGLVAITAPCAFVSIPSSLIIGLIAGILVVLSVLFFDRVKIDDPVGATSVHLVCGIFGTLSVGLFAQGEFTPNTTGNGLFFGGGASLLMAQLAGVASVGLFVFVTSLVFWKIIKATVGIRVSAEEEIEGLDIGEHGNIAYPDFVSVTARGFSPVSGGGRGLAAGAPAPIGATELSKGAVS
;
A
#
# COMPACT_ATOMS: atom_id res chain seq x y z
N LEU A 1 8.66 1.43 -4.31
CA LEU A 1 7.49 1.65 -5.18
C LEU A 1 7.50 3.02 -5.86
N TRP A 2 7.49 4.13 -5.11
CA TRP A 2 7.45 5.48 -5.69
C TRP A 2 8.52 5.73 -6.77
N PHE A 3 9.80 5.44 -6.50
CA PHE A 3 10.86 5.55 -7.50
C PHE A 3 10.57 4.76 -8.78
N GLY A 4 10.15 3.50 -8.67
CA GLY A 4 9.80 2.66 -9.82
C GLY A 4 8.61 3.20 -10.64
N TRP A 5 7.73 4.00 -10.01
CA TRP A 5 6.58 4.60 -10.70
C TRP A 5 6.98 5.68 -11.72
N PHE A 6 8.20 6.23 -11.63
CA PHE A 6 8.78 7.08 -12.67
C PHE A 6 9.14 6.30 -13.94
N GLY A 7 9.31 4.98 -13.86
CA GLY A 7 9.35 4.11 -15.04
C GLY A 7 7.95 3.70 -15.49
N PHE A 8 7.06 3.41 -14.53
CA PHE A 8 5.72 2.89 -14.81
C PHE A 8 4.83 3.88 -15.59
N ASN A 9 4.60 5.08 -15.06
CA ASN A 9 3.68 6.04 -15.68
C ASN A 9 4.32 6.73 -16.91
N PRO A 10 5.48 7.41 -16.79
CA PRO A 10 6.10 8.06 -17.95
C PRO A 10 6.52 7.08 -19.04
N GLY A 11 6.97 5.86 -18.69
CA GLY A 11 7.35 4.85 -19.68
C GLY A 11 6.17 4.28 -20.47
N SER A 12 4.94 4.43 -19.96
CA SER A 12 3.71 4.00 -20.65
C SER A 12 3.37 4.85 -21.89
N THR A 13 4.09 5.95 -22.14
CA THR A 13 4.00 6.66 -23.43
C THR A 13 4.52 5.82 -24.59
N MET A 14 5.38 4.82 -24.32
CA MET A 14 6.03 3.97 -25.32
C MET A 14 6.81 4.75 -26.39
N ALA A 15 7.18 6.00 -26.08
CA ALA A 15 7.93 6.90 -26.96
C ALA A 15 8.85 7.78 -26.13
N ALA A 16 10.03 8.09 -26.66
CA ALA A 16 11.00 9.00 -26.06
C ALA A 16 10.61 10.47 -26.35
N ASP A 17 9.42 10.89 -25.93
CA ASP A 17 8.96 12.29 -25.97
C ASP A 17 9.28 12.97 -24.63
N PRO A 18 10.28 13.88 -24.57
CA PRO A 18 10.67 14.54 -23.33
C PRO A 18 9.55 15.38 -22.72
N GLY A 19 8.66 15.96 -23.54
CA GLY A 19 7.56 16.81 -23.08
C GLY A 19 6.49 15.99 -22.36
N ALA A 20 6.04 14.91 -23.00
CA ALA A 20 5.08 13.99 -22.39
C ALA A 20 5.66 13.28 -21.16
N ILE A 21 6.88 12.73 -21.27
CA ILE A 21 7.56 12.03 -20.16
C ILE A 21 7.71 12.96 -18.95
N GLY A 22 8.22 14.17 -19.17
CA GLY A 22 8.43 15.15 -18.11
C GLY A 22 7.12 15.54 -17.41
N ARG A 23 6.08 15.86 -18.18
CA ARG A 23 4.77 16.20 -17.61
C ARG A 23 4.16 15.04 -16.83
N ILE A 24 4.19 13.82 -17.36
CA ILE A 24 3.64 12.62 -16.70
C ILE A 24 4.40 12.31 -15.41
N ALA A 25 5.72 12.45 -15.41
CA ALA A 25 6.54 12.27 -14.22
C ALA A 25 6.17 13.29 -13.12
N VAL A 26 6.00 14.56 -13.49
CA VAL A 26 5.57 15.61 -12.56
C VAL A 26 4.15 15.34 -12.07
N ALA A 27 3.20 15.04 -12.95
CA ALA A 27 1.82 14.72 -12.56
C ALA A 27 1.75 13.55 -11.57
N THR A 28 2.53 12.50 -11.83
CA THR A 28 2.65 11.31 -10.98
C THR A 28 3.20 11.68 -9.59
N ASN A 29 4.28 12.45 -9.54
CA ASN A 29 4.89 12.87 -8.28
C ASN A 29 4.00 13.81 -7.48
N THR A 30 3.33 14.75 -8.15
CA THR A 30 2.39 15.69 -7.54
C THR A 30 1.21 14.96 -6.90
N ALA A 31 0.63 13.98 -7.59
CA ALA A 31 -0.49 13.20 -7.04
C ALA A 31 -0.06 12.38 -5.81
N ALA A 32 1.10 11.73 -5.87
CA ALA A 32 1.65 10.97 -4.75
C ALA A 32 1.91 11.84 -3.51
N ALA A 33 2.54 13.02 -3.70
CA ALA A 33 2.80 13.96 -2.61
C ALA A 33 1.50 14.52 -2.01
N ALA A 34 0.53 14.92 -2.86
CA ALA A 34 -0.76 15.41 -2.43
C ALA A 34 -1.55 14.36 -1.64
N ALA A 35 -1.52 13.10 -2.09
CA ALA A 35 -2.17 12.00 -1.39
C ALA A 35 -1.51 11.70 -0.05
N ALA A 36 -0.18 11.73 0.05
CA ALA A 36 0.52 11.58 1.33
C ALA A 36 0.13 12.67 2.34
N ILE A 37 0.05 13.93 1.91
CA ILE A 37 -0.35 15.06 2.76
C ILE A 37 -1.81 14.91 3.21
N SER A 38 -2.72 14.69 2.28
CA SER A 38 -4.15 14.56 2.59
C SER A 38 -4.46 13.33 3.45
N ALA A 39 -3.77 12.20 3.24
CA ALA A 39 -3.86 11.03 4.10
C ALA A 39 -3.33 11.33 5.51
N SER A 40 -2.20 12.04 5.62
CA SER A 40 -1.66 12.50 6.91
C SER A 40 -2.70 13.30 7.69
N ILE A 41 -3.30 14.31 7.05
CA ILE A 41 -4.30 15.19 7.66
C ILE A 41 -5.55 14.38 8.04
N THR A 42 -6.03 13.53 7.14
CA THR A 42 -7.24 12.71 7.37
C THR A 42 -7.03 11.74 8.53
N ALA A 43 -5.89 11.06 8.58
CA ALA A 43 -5.52 10.18 9.69
C ALA A 43 -5.43 10.95 11.00
N TRP A 44 -4.82 12.14 11.00
CA TRP A 44 -4.74 12.97 12.21
C TRP A 44 -6.12 13.37 12.73
N VAL A 45 -7.02 13.79 11.84
CA VAL A 45 -8.39 14.20 12.20
C VAL A 45 -9.21 13.01 12.72
N LEU A 46 -9.10 11.83 12.10
CA LEU A 46 -9.94 10.68 12.44
C LEU A 46 -9.38 9.80 13.57
N LEU A 47 -8.05 9.71 13.68
CA LEU A 47 -7.35 8.84 14.63
C LEU A 47 -6.73 9.62 15.81
N GLY A 48 -6.77 10.95 15.77
CA GLY A 48 -6.25 11.84 16.80
C GLY A 48 -4.72 12.02 16.80
N LYS A 49 -4.00 11.29 15.94
CA LYS A 49 -2.54 11.34 15.81
C LYS A 49 -2.11 11.00 14.38
N PRO A 50 -0.92 11.46 13.93
CA PRO A 50 -0.38 11.01 12.66
C PRO A 50 -0.11 9.49 12.71
N ASP A 51 -0.43 8.81 11.61
CA ASP A 51 -0.22 7.37 11.43
C ASP A 51 0.68 7.12 10.22
N LEU A 52 1.88 6.56 10.44
CA LEU A 52 2.86 6.36 9.37
C LEU A 52 2.35 5.40 8.28
N GLY A 53 1.62 4.35 8.66
CA GLY A 53 1.04 3.39 7.73
C GLY A 53 0.06 4.07 6.77
N MET A 54 -0.82 4.92 7.29
CA MET A 54 -1.77 5.71 6.51
C MET A 54 -1.08 6.72 5.59
N ILE A 55 0.03 7.31 6.01
CA ILE A 55 0.80 8.25 5.16
C ILE A 55 1.45 7.51 3.99
N LEU A 56 2.07 6.35 4.26
CA LEU A 56 2.70 5.53 3.23
C LEU A 56 1.65 4.96 2.26
N ASN A 57 0.51 4.47 2.77
CA ASN A 57 -0.63 4.07 1.94
C ASN A 57 -1.25 5.24 1.19
N GLY A 58 -1.23 6.45 1.77
CA GLY A 58 -1.59 7.70 1.09
C GLY A 58 -0.73 7.96 -0.13
N ALA A 59 0.60 7.90 0.00
CA ALA A 59 1.50 8.05 -1.13
C ALA A 59 1.22 7.03 -2.24
N LEU A 60 1.01 5.77 -1.88
CA LEU A 60 0.65 4.71 -2.84
C LEU A 60 -0.72 4.94 -3.48
N ALA A 61 -1.72 5.37 -2.71
CA ALA A 61 -3.05 5.69 -3.21
C ALA A 61 -3.02 6.80 -4.27
N GLY A 62 -2.20 7.84 -4.06
CA GLY A 62 -1.97 8.88 -5.06
C GLY A 62 -1.32 8.36 -6.34
N LEU A 63 -0.31 7.50 -6.20
CA LEU A 63 0.35 6.83 -7.34
C LEU A 63 -0.63 5.94 -8.11
N VAL A 64 -1.44 5.16 -7.43
CA VAL A 64 -2.46 4.30 -8.05
C VAL A 64 -3.54 5.14 -8.74
N ALA A 65 -4.08 6.15 -8.06
CA ALA A 65 -5.16 6.97 -8.59
C ALA A 65 -4.75 7.77 -9.82
N ILE A 66 -3.48 8.19 -9.92
CA ILE A 66 -2.99 8.94 -11.09
C ILE A 66 -2.59 8.04 -12.26
N THR A 67 -2.40 6.73 -12.07
CA THR A 67 -1.91 5.82 -13.12
C THR A 67 -2.71 5.89 -14.41
N ALA A 68 -4.03 5.70 -14.36
CA ALA A 68 -4.87 5.77 -15.55
C ALA A 68 -4.91 7.19 -16.18
N PRO A 69 -5.11 8.28 -15.40
CA PRO A 69 -5.23 9.62 -15.98
C PRO A 69 -3.92 10.36 -16.26
N CYS A 70 -2.74 9.88 -15.83
CA CYS A 70 -1.49 10.67 -15.85
C CYS A 70 -1.14 11.27 -17.22
N ALA A 71 -1.42 10.55 -18.31
CA ALA A 71 -1.19 11.03 -19.68
C ALA A 71 -2.21 12.08 -20.13
N PHE A 72 -3.39 12.14 -19.52
CA PHE A 72 -4.55 12.90 -20.00
C PHE A 72 -4.89 14.12 -19.16
N VAL A 73 -4.19 14.37 -18.05
CA VAL A 73 -4.54 15.45 -17.10
C VAL A 73 -3.42 16.45 -16.89
N SER A 74 -3.81 17.67 -16.51
CA SER A 74 -2.88 18.72 -16.09
C SER A 74 -2.33 18.46 -14.68
N ILE A 75 -1.23 19.12 -14.34
CA ILE A 75 -0.63 19.03 -12.99
C ILE A 75 -1.60 19.50 -11.89
N PRO A 76 -2.38 20.59 -12.05
CA PRO A 76 -3.41 20.95 -11.08
C PRO A 76 -4.47 19.87 -10.89
N SER A 77 -4.91 19.22 -11.98
CA SER A 77 -5.84 18.09 -11.88
C SER A 77 -5.21 16.89 -11.17
N SER A 78 -3.93 16.60 -11.40
CA SER A 78 -3.24 15.49 -10.70
C SER A 78 -3.11 15.75 -9.19
N LEU A 79 -2.91 17.00 -8.79
CA LEU A 79 -2.93 17.41 -7.38
C LEU A 79 -4.29 17.12 -6.74
N ILE A 80 -5.39 17.50 -7.40
CA ILE A 80 -6.76 17.27 -6.90
C ILE A 80 -7.05 15.77 -6.78
N ILE A 81 -6.71 14.98 -7.81
CA ILE A 81 -6.87 13.52 -7.80
C ILE A 81 -6.07 12.92 -6.63
N GLY A 82 -4.83 13.35 -6.41
CA GLY A 82 -4.01 12.93 -5.28
C GLY A 82 -4.65 13.26 -3.93
N LEU A 83 -5.10 14.50 -3.72
CA LEU A 83 -5.76 14.91 -2.48
C LEU A 83 -7.00 14.05 -2.17
N ILE A 84 -7.83 13.77 -3.18
CA ILE A 84 -9.02 12.92 -3.01
C ILE A 84 -8.60 11.48 -2.69
N ALA A 85 -7.59 10.95 -3.39
CA ALA A 85 -7.11 9.58 -3.16
C ALA A 85 -6.56 9.37 -1.75
N GLY A 86 -5.83 10.35 -1.19
CA GLY A 86 -5.31 10.28 0.18
C GLY A 86 -6.41 10.30 1.24
N ILE A 87 -7.49 11.05 1.04
CA ILE A 87 -8.68 10.99 1.92
C ILE A 87 -9.36 9.62 1.77
N LEU A 88 -9.58 9.19 0.52
CA LEU A 88 -10.31 7.99 0.18
C LEU A 88 -9.66 6.73 0.76
N VAL A 89 -8.33 6.62 0.71
CA VAL A 89 -7.63 5.44 1.25
C VAL A 89 -7.79 5.31 2.76
N VAL A 90 -7.71 6.41 3.52
CA VAL A 90 -7.90 6.36 4.98
C VAL A 90 -9.32 5.94 5.33
N LEU A 91 -10.32 6.52 4.66
CA LEU A 91 -11.72 6.15 4.87
C LEU A 91 -11.99 4.69 4.49
N SER A 92 -11.38 4.21 3.41
CA SER A 92 -11.51 2.84 2.93
C SER A 92 -10.88 1.82 3.86
N VAL A 93 -9.67 2.07 4.38
CA VAL A 93 -9.02 1.16 5.34
C VAL A 93 -9.90 1.02 6.59
N LEU A 94 -10.32 2.14 7.17
CA LEU A 94 -11.21 2.14 8.33
C LEU A 94 -12.57 1.50 8.04
N PHE A 95 -13.02 1.49 6.79
CA PHE A 95 -14.24 0.78 6.40
C PHE A 95 -14.02 -0.74 6.37
N PHE A 96 -12.96 -1.23 5.71
CA PHE A 96 -12.65 -2.65 5.62
C PHE A 96 -12.37 -3.27 7.00
N ASP A 97 -11.67 -2.54 7.88
CA ASP A 97 -11.46 -2.94 9.27
C ASP A 97 -12.78 -3.14 10.02
N ARG A 98 -13.73 -2.20 9.86
CA ARG A 98 -15.04 -2.26 10.52
C ARG A 98 -15.90 -3.43 10.05
N VAL A 99 -15.80 -3.80 8.77
CA VAL A 99 -16.51 -4.96 8.22
C VAL A 99 -15.73 -6.27 8.39
N LYS A 100 -14.60 -6.25 9.10
CA LYS A 100 -13.75 -7.42 9.41
C LYS A 100 -13.24 -8.14 8.16
N ILE A 101 -12.95 -7.38 7.12
CA ILE A 101 -12.19 -7.88 5.97
C ILE A 101 -10.72 -7.73 6.32
N ASP A 102 -10.03 -8.86 6.43
CA ASP A 102 -8.60 -8.92 6.77
C ASP A 102 -7.75 -8.50 5.55
N ASP A 103 -7.37 -7.23 5.52
CA ASP A 103 -6.49 -6.63 4.51
C ASP A 103 -5.22 -6.08 5.19
N PRO A 104 -4.24 -6.95 5.51
CA PRO A 104 -3.16 -6.65 6.45
C PRO A 104 -2.24 -5.51 6.00
N VAL A 105 -2.21 -5.22 4.69
CA VAL A 105 -1.37 -4.18 4.10
C VAL A 105 -2.16 -3.01 3.52
N GLY A 106 -3.50 -3.06 3.56
CA GLY A 106 -4.37 -2.06 2.93
C GLY A 106 -4.40 -2.13 1.40
N ALA A 107 -4.07 -3.28 0.80
CA ALA A 107 -3.99 -3.46 -0.64
C ALA A 107 -5.35 -3.22 -1.32
N THR A 108 -6.44 -3.61 -0.68
CA THR A 108 -7.80 -3.39 -1.20
C THR A 108 -8.11 -1.90 -1.25
N SER A 109 -7.77 -1.16 -0.19
CA SER A 109 -8.01 0.29 -0.16
C SER A 109 -7.15 1.03 -1.19
N VAL A 110 -5.86 0.71 -1.26
CA VAL A 110 -4.91 1.35 -2.17
C VAL A 110 -5.18 0.98 -3.63
N HIS A 111 -5.36 -0.30 -3.96
CA HIS A 111 -5.44 -0.75 -5.35
C HIS A 111 -6.86 -0.85 -5.89
N LEU A 112 -7.81 -1.42 -5.13
CA LEU A 112 -9.19 -1.54 -5.59
C LEU A 112 -9.88 -0.19 -5.54
N VAL A 113 -9.97 0.43 -4.36
CA VAL A 113 -10.77 1.65 -4.18
C VAL A 113 -10.15 2.85 -4.91
N CYS A 114 -8.86 3.14 -4.66
CA CYS A 114 -8.20 4.25 -5.36
C CYS A 114 -7.93 3.95 -6.84
N GLY A 115 -7.81 2.68 -7.26
CA GLY A 115 -7.70 2.30 -8.67
C GLY A 115 -9.00 2.51 -9.46
N ILE A 116 -10.15 2.18 -8.85
CA ILE A 116 -11.47 2.52 -9.41
C ILE A 116 -11.58 4.04 -9.53
N PHE A 117 -11.32 4.78 -8.45
CA PHE A 117 -11.37 6.24 -8.48
C PHE A 117 -10.44 6.85 -9.53
N GLY A 118 -9.21 6.34 -9.67
CA GLY A 118 -8.27 6.78 -10.69
C GLY A 118 -8.76 6.53 -12.11
N THR A 119 -9.33 5.36 -12.36
CA THR A 119 -9.92 5.00 -13.67
C THR A 119 -11.08 5.94 -14.02
N LEU A 120 -11.95 6.23 -13.06
CA LEU A 120 -13.04 7.19 -13.23
C LEU A 120 -12.53 8.63 -13.41
N SER A 121 -11.40 8.97 -12.79
CA SER A 121 -10.79 10.30 -12.93
C SER A 121 -10.37 10.62 -14.36
N VAL A 122 -10.12 9.63 -15.23
CA VAL A 122 -9.98 9.85 -16.68
C VAL A 122 -11.25 10.49 -17.24
N GLY A 123 -12.41 9.91 -16.95
CA GLY A 123 -13.71 10.41 -17.40
C GLY A 123 -14.11 11.76 -16.81
N LEU A 124 -13.53 12.13 -15.67
CA LEU A 124 -13.80 13.39 -15.00
C LEU A 124 -12.85 14.52 -15.46
N PHE A 125 -11.53 14.24 -15.49
CA PHE A 125 -10.49 15.26 -15.57
C PHE A 125 -9.69 15.28 -16.88
N ALA A 126 -9.92 14.34 -17.81
CA ALA A 126 -9.18 14.32 -19.07
C ALA A 126 -9.27 15.66 -19.81
N GLN A 127 -8.18 16.06 -20.43
CA GLN A 127 -8.01 17.26 -21.22
C GLN A 127 -7.38 16.81 -22.54
N GLY A 128 -8.16 16.87 -23.61
CA GLY A 128 -7.80 16.32 -24.92
C GLY A 128 -6.56 16.96 -25.55
N GLU A 129 -6.15 18.14 -25.08
CA GLU A 129 -4.92 18.80 -25.50
C GLU A 129 -3.65 18.01 -25.15
N PHE A 130 -3.65 17.20 -24.08
CA PHE A 130 -2.47 16.45 -23.67
C PHE A 130 -2.24 15.19 -24.49
N THR A 131 -3.30 14.63 -25.08
CA THR A 131 -3.21 13.46 -25.96
C THR A 131 -4.26 13.56 -27.07
N PRO A 132 -4.01 14.40 -28.10
CA PRO A 132 -4.96 14.63 -29.18
C PRO A 132 -5.37 13.32 -29.87
N ASN A 133 -6.63 13.26 -30.34
CA ASN A 133 -7.22 12.12 -31.05
C ASN A 133 -7.33 10.81 -30.25
N THR A 134 -7.34 10.87 -28.91
CA THR A 134 -7.53 9.69 -28.06
C THR A 134 -8.85 9.71 -27.29
N THR A 135 -8.87 10.27 -26.08
CA THR A 135 -10.01 10.24 -25.15
C THR A 135 -10.90 11.48 -25.25
N GLY A 136 -10.34 12.62 -25.68
CA GLY A 136 -11.02 13.92 -25.65
C GLY A 136 -11.05 14.52 -24.25
N ASN A 137 -12.03 15.39 -23.99
CA ASN A 137 -12.19 16.02 -22.68
C ASN A 137 -13.04 15.14 -21.74
N GLY A 138 -12.75 15.21 -20.45
CA GLY A 138 -13.58 14.67 -19.39
C GLY A 138 -14.76 15.60 -19.07
N LEU A 139 -15.64 15.12 -18.18
CA LEU A 139 -16.85 15.81 -17.79
C LEU A 139 -16.60 17.24 -17.29
N PHE A 140 -15.57 17.45 -16.47
CA PHE A 140 -15.26 18.76 -15.90
C PHE A 140 -14.59 19.73 -16.90
N PHE A 141 -14.19 19.23 -18.07
CA PHE A 141 -13.58 20.01 -19.15
C PHE A 141 -14.47 20.07 -20.40
N GLY A 142 -15.78 19.85 -20.23
CA GLY A 142 -16.78 20.04 -21.29
C GLY A 142 -16.96 18.88 -22.27
N GLY A 143 -16.38 17.71 -22.01
CA GLY A 143 -16.52 16.53 -22.88
C GLY A 143 -17.82 15.74 -22.71
N GLY A 144 -18.67 16.14 -21.77
CA GLY A 144 -19.92 15.43 -21.45
C GLY A 144 -19.69 14.13 -20.67
N ALA A 145 -20.74 13.31 -20.55
CA ALA A 145 -20.72 12.11 -19.71
C ALA A 145 -20.21 10.85 -20.43
N SER A 146 -20.02 10.87 -21.74
CA SER A 146 -19.69 9.68 -22.54
C SER A 146 -18.39 9.01 -22.09
N LEU A 147 -17.32 9.78 -21.87
CA LEU A 147 -16.04 9.25 -21.41
C LEU A 147 -16.17 8.65 -20.00
N LEU A 148 -16.86 9.32 -19.08
CA LEU A 148 -17.10 8.78 -17.73
C LEU A 148 -17.90 7.47 -17.77
N MET A 149 -18.92 7.37 -18.62
CA MET A 149 -19.68 6.14 -18.79
C MET A 149 -18.83 5.01 -19.38
N ALA A 150 -17.91 5.31 -20.30
CA ALA A 150 -16.96 4.34 -20.81
C ALA A 150 -16.01 3.84 -19.72
N GLN A 151 -15.48 4.73 -18.87
CA GLN A 151 -14.64 4.35 -17.73
C GLN A 151 -15.41 3.49 -16.71
N LEU A 152 -16.67 3.82 -16.41
CA LEU A 152 -17.54 3.02 -15.55
C LEU A 152 -17.78 1.62 -16.12
N ALA A 153 -18.08 1.53 -17.41
CA ALA A 153 -18.25 0.26 -18.10
C ALA A 153 -16.96 -0.58 -18.06
N GLY A 154 -15.79 0.06 -18.24
CA GLY A 154 -14.48 -0.59 -18.13
C GLY A 154 -14.23 -1.14 -16.73
N VAL A 155 -14.43 -0.33 -15.69
CA VAL A 155 -14.31 -0.76 -14.28
C VAL A 155 -15.22 -1.94 -13.98
N ALA A 156 -16.50 -1.87 -14.38
CA ALA A 156 -17.46 -2.94 -14.14
C ALA A 156 -17.08 -4.23 -14.88
N SER A 157 -16.65 -4.11 -16.14
CA SER A 157 -16.26 -5.26 -16.96
C SER A 157 -15.03 -5.97 -16.41
N VAL A 158 -13.97 -5.21 -16.09
CA VAL A 158 -12.74 -5.77 -15.48
C VAL A 158 -13.03 -6.32 -14.09
N GLY A 159 -13.80 -5.60 -13.27
CA GLY A 159 -14.18 -6.03 -11.93
C GLY A 159 -14.95 -7.36 -11.95
N LEU A 160 -15.95 -7.49 -12.82
CA LEU A 160 -16.70 -8.73 -12.97
C LEU A 160 -15.80 -9.88 -13.43
N PHE A 161 -14.97 -9.66 -14.45
CA PHE A 161 -14.06 -10.67 -14.96
C PHE A 161 -13.07 -11.14 -13.89
N VAL A 162 -12.35 -10.21 -13.24
CA VAL A 162 -11.32 -10.52 -12.24
C VAL A 162 -11.95 -11.20 -11.02
N PHE A 163 -13.09 -10.71 -10.53
CA PHE A 163 -13.76 -11.31 -9.37
C PHE A 163 -14.20 -12.75 -9.66
N VAL A 164 -14.88 -12.98 -10.78
CA VAL A 164 -15.36 -14.33 -11.15
C VAL A 164 -14.20 -15.28 -11.39
N THR A 165 -13.21 -14.88 -12.18
CA THR A 165 -12.05 -15.74 -12.49
C THR A 165 -11.22 -16.05 -11.26
N SER A 166 -10.96 -15.06 -10.41
CA SER A 166 -10.22 -15.26 -9.15
C SER A 166 -11.01 -16.15 -8.20
N LEU A 167 -12.32 -15.96 -8.04
CA LEU A 167 -13.15 -16.82 -7.20
C LEU A 167 -13.12 -18.28 -7.66
N VAL A 168 -13.22 -18.53 -8.96
CA VAL A 168 -13.10 -19.87 -9.53
C VAL A 168 -11.71 -20.45 -9.28
N PHE A 169 -10.66 -19.70 -9.59
CA PHE A 169 -9.28 -20.13 -9.42
C PHE A 169 -8.97 -20.49 -7.97
N TRP A 170 -9.29 -19.60 -7.02
CA TRP A 170 -9.06 -19.85 -5.59
C TRP A 170 -9.90 -21.01 -5.06
N LYS A 171 -11.13 -21.23 -5.56
CA LYS A 171 -11.91 -22.42 -5.20
C LYS A 171 -11.25 -23.72 -5.69
N ILE A 172 -10.67 -23.72 -6.88
CA ILE A 172 -9.94 -24.87 -7.42
C ILE A 172 -8.72 -25.16 -6.55
N ILE A 173 -7.86 -24.16 -6.28
CA ILE A 173 -6.66 -24.33 -5.44
C ILE A 173 -7.03 -24.82 -4.04
N LYS A 174 -8.09 -24.26 -3.43
CA LYS A 174 -8.59 -24.71 -2.13
C LYS A 174 -9.01 -26.19 -2.13
N ALA A 175 -9.58 -26.67 -3.23
CA ALA A 175 -10.06 -28.04 -3.34
C ALA A 175 -8.96 -29.05 -3.71
N THR A 176 -7.86 -28.61 -4.32
CA THR A 176 -6.78 -29.51 -4.80
C THR A 176 -5.59 -29.55 -3.86
N VAL A 177 -4.97 -28.40 -3.57
CA VAL A 177 -3.70 -28.31 -2.83
C VAL A 177 -3.84 -27.60 -1.47
N GLY A 178 -4.91 -26.82 -1.28
CA GLY A 178 -5.06 -25.95 -0.12
C GLY A 178 -4.38 -24.59 -0.32
N ILE A 179 -4.86 -23.55 0.38
CA ILE A 179 -4.35 -22.17 0.27
C ILE A 179 -3.73 -21.67 1.57
N ARG A 180 -4.23 -22.16 2.72
CA ARG A 180 -3.82 -21.69 4.04
C ARG A 180 -2.99 -22.79 4.70
N VAL A 181 -1.91 -22.39 5.35
CA VAL A 181 -1.12 -23.24 6.25
C VAL A 181 -1.97 -23.72 7.43
N SER A 182 -1.45 -24.70 8.17
CA SER A 182 -2.08 -25.14 9.42
C SER A 182 -2.15 -24.01 10.45
N ALA A 183 -3.08 -24.08 11.41
CA ALA A 183 -3.21 -23.07 12.45
C ALA A 183 -1.97 -23.02 13.35
N GLU A 184 -1.36 -24.19 13.58
CA GLU A 184 -0.12 -24.36 14.32
C GLU A 184 1.04 -23.62 13.62
N GLU A 185 1.21 -23.84 12.31
CA GLU A 185 2.24 -23.19 11.50
C GLU A 185 2.00 -21.67 11.34
N GLU A 186 0.74 -21.25 11.27
CA GLU A 186 0.38 -19.82 11.27
C GLU A 186 0.81 -19.12 12.58
N ILE A 187 0.74 -19.82 13.72
CA ILE A 187 1.14 -19.30 15.03
C ILE A 187 2.66 -19.31 15.20
N GLU A 188 3.34 -20.37 14.75
CA GLU A 188 4.80 -20.47 14.83
C GLU A 188 5.52 -19.49 13.87
N GLY A 189 4.84 -19.11 12.78
CA GLY A 189 5.32 -18.18 11.76
C GLY A 189 5.88 -18.91 10.54
N LEU A 190 5.47 -18.45 9.35
CA LEU A 190 5.79 -19.11 8.08
C LEU A 190 7.30 -19.09 7.73
N ASP A 191 8.10 -18.22 8.34
CA ASP A 191 9.55 -18.20 8.12
C ASP A 191 10.19 -19.54 8.53
N ILE A 192 9.72 -20.14 9.62
CA ILE A 192 10.25 -21.40 10.16
C ILE A 192 9.73 -22.59 9.34
N GLY A 193 8.41 -22.68 9.15
CA GLY A 193 7.76 -23.80 8.47
C GLY A 193 8.07 -23.89 6.98
N GLU A 194 7.98 -22.77 6.25
CA GLU A 194 8.12 -22.76 4.78
C GLU A 194 9.56 -22.48 4.32
N HIS A 195 10.34 -21.72 5.10
CA HIS A 195 11.67 -21.24 4.67
C HIS A 195 12.82 -21.80 5.52
N GLY A 196 12.53 -22.51 6.63
CA GLY A 196 13.55 -23.07 7.53
C GLY A 196 14.48 -22.02 8.13
N ASN A 197 14.04 -20.77 8.24
CA ASN A 197 14.86 -19.64 8.67
C ASN A 197 14.10 -18.75 9.67
N ILE A 198 14.83 -17.88 10.37
CA ILE A 198 14.26 -16.83 11.21
C ILE A 198 14.71 -15.50 10.62
N ALA A 199 13.78 -14.70 10.08
CA ALA A 199 14.13 -13.44 9.43
C ALA A 199 14.75 -12.42 10.40
N TYR A 200 14.34 -12.44 11.68
CA TYR A 200 14.80 -11.51 12.72
C TYR A 200 15.08 -12.22 14.06
N PRO A 201 16.23 -12.90 14.20
CA PRO A 201 16.55 -13.68 15.40
C PRO A 201 16.59 -12.85 16.70
N ASP A 202 16.81 -11.54 16.60
CA ASP A 202 16.95 -10.64 17.77
C ASP A 202 15.66 -9.90 18.18
N PHE A 203 14.58 -9.99 17.40
CA PHE A 203 13.33 -9.23 17.63
C PHE A 203 12.14 -10.09 18.10
N VAL A 204 12.35 -11.38 18.40
CA VAL A 204 11.31 -12.20 19.02
C VAL A 204 11.09 -11.69 20.44
N SER A 205 9.99 -10.97 20.63
CA SER A 205 9.52 -10.55 21.94
C SER A 205 9.42 -11.77 22.86
N VAL A 206 9.99 -11.65 24.06
CA VAL A 206 9.98 -12.65 25.13
C VAL A 206 8.53 -12.97 25.51
N THR A 207 7.90 -13.88 24.77
CA THR A 207 6.62 -14.50 25.13
C THR A 207 6.60 -16.02 24.89
N ALA A 208 7.69 -16.59 24.38
CA ALA A 208 7.91 -18.03 24.42
C ALA A 208 8.72 -18.38 25.67
N ARG A 209 8.05 -18.58 26.82
CA ARG A 209 8.66 -19.39 27.88
C ARG A 209 8.82 -20.79 27.32
N GLY A 210 10.04 -21.18 26.98
CA GLY A 210 10.30 -22.58 26.62
C GLY A 210 11.57 -22.90 25.86
N PHE A 211 12.36 -21.92 25.39
CA PHE A 211 13.61 -22.25 24.69
C PHE A 211 14.81 -22.26 25.65
N SER A 212 15.25 -23.45 26.02
CA SER A 212 16.65 -23.65 26.44
C SER A 212 17.51 -23.69 25.18
N PRO A 213 18.55 -22.85 25.06
CA PRO A 213 19.44 -22.93 23.92
C PRO A 213 20.17 -24.27 23.97
N VAL A 214 20.06 -25.04 22.89
CA VAL A 214 20.88 -26.22 22.64
C VAL A 214 22.34 -25.77 22.65
N SER A 215 23.10 -26.26 23.64
CA SER A 215 24.53 -25.97 23.78
C SER A 215 25.29 -26.59 22.61
N GLY A 216 25.65 -25.76 21.63
CA GLY A 216 26.64 -26.12 20.60
C GLY A 216 28.00 -26.34 21.26
N GLY A 217 28.51 -27.56 21.17
CA GLY A 217 29.84 -27.93 21.66
C GLY A 217 30.95 -27.19 20.91
N GLY A 218 31.63 -26.29 21.62
CA GLY A 218 32.86 -25.66 21.19
C GLY A 218 33.81 -25.49 22.38
N ARG A 219 34.84 -26.33 22.44
CA ARG A 219 35.96 -26.17 23.38
C ARG A 219 36.70 -24.86 23.05
N GLY A 220 36.95 -24.02 24.05
CA GLY A 220 38.00 -23.00 23.95
C GLY A 220 37.88 -21.79 24.86
N LEU A 221 38.71 -21.81 25.90
CA LEU A 221 39.35 -20.65 26.57
C LEU A 221 38.52 -19.79 27.54
N ALA A 222 38.86 -19.98 28.81
CA ALA A 222 38.43 -19.20 29.96
C ALA A 222 39.12 -17.82 30.02
N ALA A 223 38.35 -16.78 30.38
CA ALA A 223 38.85 -15.60 31.06
C ALA A 223 37.71 -14.86 31.80
N GLY A 224 37.78 -14.91 33.14
CA GLY A 224 37.18 -14.05 34.18
C GLY A 224 35.89 -13.26 33.93
N ALA A 225 34.80 -13.68 34.58
CA ALA A 225 33.67 -12.81 34.92
C ALA A 225 33.76 -12.38 36.40
N PRO A 226 33.55 -11.10 36.75
CA PRO A 226 33.39 -10.69 38.14
C PRO A 226 32.00 -11.08 38.66
N ALA A 227 31.91 -11.41 39.95
CA ALA A 227 30.71 -11.92 40.61
C ALA A 227 29.55 -10.89 40.64
N PRO A 228 28.28 -11.33 40.58
CA PRO A 228 27.13 -10.43 40.64
C PRO A 228 26.90 -9.90 42.06
N ILE A 229 26.59 -8.61 42.16
CA ILE A 229 26.24 -7.92 43.39
C ILE A 229 24.79 -8.29 43.76
N GLY A 230 24.58 -8.75 44.99
CA GLY A 230 23.28 -9.22 45.49
C GLY A 230 22.23 -8.12 45.56
N ALA A 231 21.00 -8.47 45.18
CA ALA A 231 19.84 -7.60 45.21
C ALA A 231 19.35 -7.33 46.64
N THR A 232 19.95 -6.36 47.34
CA THR A 232 19.38 -5.79 48.58
C THR A 232 19.72 -4.31 48.85
N GLU A 233 20.26 -3.55 47.89
CA GLU A 233 20.60 -2.12 48.10
C GLU A 233 20.08 -1.18 47.00
N LEU A 234 18.78 -1.23 46.69
CA LEU A 234 18.10 -0.13 45.98
C LEU A 234 16.82 0.26 46.71
N SER A 235 17.02 0.74 47.94
CA SER A 235 16.00 1.42 48.71
C SER A 235 16.67 2.52 49.52
N LYS A 236 17.01 3.62 48.84
CA LYS A 236 17.04 5.01 49.36
C LYS A 236 17.78 5.92 48.36
N GLY A 237 17.06 6.90 47.82
CA GLY A 237 17.66 8.15 47.34
C GLY A 237 17.38 8.48 45.88
N ALA A 238 16.30 9.23 45.63
CA ALA A 238 16.26 10.34 44.66
C ALA A 238 14.86 10.98 44.66
N VAL A 239 14.61 11.89 45.59
CA VAL A 239 13.60 12.94 45.45
C VAL A 239 14.25 14.26 45.86
N SER A 240 14.58 15.08 44.87
CA SER A 240 14.62 16.54 44.91
C SER A 240 14.60 17.05 43.47
#